data_AF-A0A924DXW8-F1
#
_entry.id   AF-A0A924DXW8-F1
#
_cell.length_a   1.000
_cell.length_b   1.000
_cell.length_c   1.000
_cell.angle_alpha   90.00
_cell.angle_beta   90.00
_cell.angle_gamma   90.00
#
_symmetry.space_group_name_H-M   'P 1'
#
loop_
_entity.id
_entity.type
_entity.pdbx_description
1 polymer ?
#
loop_
_entity_poly.entity_id
_entity_poly.type
_entity_poly.pdbx_seq_one_letter_code
_entity_poly.pdbx_strand_id
1 'polypeptide(L)' 'MRNADVASLLDQIAGLLDIKGDLLLRVRAFREAAQAIRGLGEDIATLWREDRLSDI' A
#
# COMPACT_ATOMS: atom_id res chain seq x y z
N MET A 1 14.17 2.50 -4.77
CA MET A 1 12.88 2.23 -5.44
C MET A 1 12.17 1.09 -4.72
N ARG A 2 11.66 1.32 -3.50
CA ARG A 2 10.89 0.33 -2.74
C ARG A 2 9.37 0.43 -2.94
N ASN A 3 8.90 1.52 -3.57
CA ASN A 3 7.47 1.81 -3.71
C ASN A 3 6.72 0.73 -4.49
N ALA A 4 7.29 0.26 -5.60
CA ALA A 4 6.68 -0.78 -6.44
C ALA A 4 6.54 -2.10 -5.67
N ASP A 5 7.57 -2.47 -4.88
CA ASP A 5 7.56 -3.71 -4.09
C ASP A 5 6.50 -3.65 -2.98
N VAL A 6 6.43 -2.53 -2.25
CA VAL A 6 5.42 -2.32 -1.21
C VAL A 6 4.01 -2.32 -1.80
N ALA A 7 3.80 -1.63 -2.93
CA ALA A 7 2.50 -1.63 -3.60
C ALA A 7 2.09 -3.03 -4.08
N SER A 8 3.03 -3.80 -4.64
CA SER A 8 2.77 -5.19 -5.05
C SER A 8 2.37 -6.07 -3.87
N LEU A 9 3.02 -5.91 -2.71
CA LEU A 9 2.67 -6.64 -1.50
C LEU A 9 1.25 -6.28 -1.02
N LEU A 10 0.89 -5.00 -1.03
CA LEU A 10 -0.45 -4.53 -0.66
C LEU A 10 -1.54 -5.10 -1.59
N ASP A 11 -1.28 -5.16 -2.89
CA ASP A 11 -2.20 -5.79 -3.86
C ASP A 11 -2.35 -7.30 -3.64
N GLN A 12 -1.25 -7.99 -3.30
CA GLN A 12 -1.29 -9.41 -2.96
C GLN A 12 -2.15 -9.64 -1.71
N ILE A 13 -1.99 -8.81 -0.67
CA ILE A 13 -2.84 -8.88 0.53
C ILE A 13 -4.30 -8.65 0.17
N ALA A 14 -4.61 -7.63 -0.64
CA ALA A 14 -5.98 -7.38 -1.09
C ALA A 14 -6.58 -8.59 -1.82
N GLY A 15 -5.83 -9.22 -2.72
CA GLY A 15 -6.26 -10.44 -3.42
C GLY A 15 -6.50 -11.62 -2.47
N LEU A 16 -5.63 -11.82 -1.48
CA LEU A 16 -5.80 -12.88 -0.48
C LEU A 16 -7.04 -12.64 0.40
N LEU A 17 -7.31 -11.39 0.78
CA LEU A 17 -8.49 -11.03 1.56
C LEU A 17 -9.79 -11.22 0.75
N ASP A 18 -9.75 -10.88 -0.53
CA ASP A 18 -10.86 -11.06 -1.47
C ASP A 18 -11.19 -12.55 -1.65
N ILE A 19 -10.17 -13.39 -1.87
CA ILE A 19 -10.31 -14.86 -1.97
C ILE A 19 -10.89 -15.45 -0.68
N LYS A 20 -10.50 -14.94 0.49
CA LYS A 20 -11.01 -15.39 1.78
C LYS A 20 -12.44 -14.94 2.08
N GLY A 21 -13.02 -14.07 1.26
CA GLY A 21 -14.33 -13.47 1.53
C GLY A 21 -14.31 -12.54 2.74
N ASP A 22 -13.18 -11.88 3.02
CA ASP A 22 -13.08 -10.88 4.09
C ASP A 22 -13.91 -9.62 3.73
N LEU A 23 -13.96 -8.66 4.65
CA LEU A 23 -14.75 -7.45 4.47
C LEU A 23 -14.26 -6.64 3.26
N LEU A 24 -15.19 -6.32 2.34
CA LEU A 24 -14.91 -5.52 1.13
C LEU A 24 -14.19 -4.20 1.44
N LEU A 25 -14.49 -3.58 2.58
CA LEU A 25 -13.82 -2.37 3.05
C LEU A 25 -12.30 -2.58 3.21
N ARG A 26 -11.87 -3.73 3.76
CA ARG A 26 -10.46 -4.04 3.97
C ARG A 26 -9.77 -4.28 2.64
N VAL A 27 -10.39 -5.05 1.73
CA VAL A 27 -9.88 -5.26 0.36
C VAL A 27 -9.66 -3.91 -0.33
N ARG A 28 -10.63 -3.00 -0.26
CA ARG A 28 -10.52 -1.65 -0.84
C ARG A 28 -9.39 -0.84 -0.21
N ALA A 29 -9.29 -0.83 1.12
CA ALA A 29 -8.23 -0.09 1.82
C ALA A 29 -6.82 -0.53 1.37
N PHE A 30 -6.59 -1.84 1.20
CA PHE A 30 -5.29 -2.32 0.71
C PHE A 30 -5.01 -1.94 -0.74
N ARG A 31 -6.03 -1.95 -1.62
CA ARG A 31 -5.89 -1.49 -3.02
C ARG A 31 -5.64 0.01 -3.11
N GLU A 32 -6.34 0.81 -2.31
CA GLU A 32 -6.14 2.25 -2.24
C GLU A 32 -4.75 2.59 -1.72
N ALA A 33 -4.27 1.89 -0.68
CA ALA A 33 -2.92 2.03 -0.17
C ALA A 33 -1.88 1.67 -1.26
N ALA A 34 -2.06 0.57 -1.99
CA ALA A 34 -1.17 0.19 -3.09
C ALA A 34 -1.09 1.29 -4.15
N GLN A 35 -2.24 1.87 -4.52
CA GLN A 35 -2.30 2.97 -5.49
C GLN A 35 -1.61 4.24 -4.98
N ALA A 36 -1.82 4.60 -3.71
CA ALA A 36 -1.16 5.75 -3.08
C ALA A 36 0.36 5.60 -3.10
N ILE A 37 0.88 4.42 -2.71
CA ILE A 37 2.33 4.16 -2.70
C ILE A 37 2.93 4.21 -4.12
N ARG A 38 2.22 3.73 -5.16
CA ARG A 38 2.67 3.84 -6.55
C ARG A 38 2.76 5.30 -7.03
N GLY A 39 1.90 6.16 -6.51
CA GLY A 39 1.84 7.58 -6.86
C GLY A 39 2.83 8.48 -6.11
N LEU A 40 3.57 7.95 -5.13
CA LEU A 40 4.54 8.74 -4.37
C LEU A 40 5.68 9.22 -5.28
N GLY A 41 5.93 10.53 -5.25
CA GLY A 41 7.06 11.17 -5.95
C GLY A 41 8.42 10.93 -5.28
N GLU A 42 8.42 10.39 -4.06
CA GLU A 42 9.61 10.06 -3.26
C GLU A 42 9.59 8.58 -2.83
N ASP A 43 10.75 8.00 -2.53
CA ASP A 43 10.82 6.61 -2.03
C ASP A 43 10.18 6.52 -0.63
N ILE A 44 9.23 5.59 -0.48
CA ILE A 44 8.49 5.31 0.76
C ILE A 44 9.43 5.02 1.94
N ALA A 45 10.58 4.39 1.68
CA ALA A 45 11.56 4.11 2.73
C ALA A 45 12.33 5.35 3.17
N THR A 46 12.38 6.40 2.36
CA THR A 46 12.89 7.72 2.79
C THR A 46 11.86 8.41 3.67
N LEU A 47 10.61 8.50 3.21
CA LEU A 47 9.51 9.08 4.00
C LEU A 47 9.34 8.40 5.36
N TRP A 48 9.47 7.07 5.41
CA TRP A 48 9.44 6.31 6.67
C TRP A 48 10.64 6.60 7.57
N ARG A 49 11.86 6.69 7.02
CA ARG A 49 13.07 7.00 7.79
C ARG A 49 13.05 8.41 8.38
N GLU A 50 12.36 9.32 7.71
CA GLU A 50 12.23 10.72 8.11
C GLU A 50 10.98 11.01 8.95
N ASP A 51 10.20 9.97 9.30
CA ASP A 51 8.95 10.09 10.07
C ASP A 51 7.86 10.95 9.41
N ARG A 52 7.95 11.14 8.08
CA ARG A 52 7.04 11.96 7.25
C ARG A 52 5.97 11.15 6.53
N LEU A 53 5.97 9.83 6.69
CA LEU A 53 5.00 8.95 6.02
C LEU A 53 3.57 9.15 6.55
N SER A 54 3.40 9.71 7.74
CA SER A 54 2.10 9.97 8.35
C SER A 54 1.40 11.22 7.79
N ASP A 55 2.15 12.08 7.09
CA ASP A 55 1.71 13.41 6.66
C ASP A 55 1.15 13.44 5.21
N ILE A 56 1.07 12.28 4.55
CA ILE A 56 0.65 12.10 3.15
C ILE A 56 -0.76 11.50 3.02
#